data_AF-A0A5C7DTX2-F1
#
_entry.id   AF-A0A5C7DTX2-F1
#
_cell.length_a   1.000
_cell.length_b   1.000
_cell.length_c   1.000
_cell.angle_alpha   90.00
_cell.angle_beta   90.00
_cell.angle_gamma   90.00
#
_symmetry.space_group_name_H-M   'P 1'
#
loop_
_entity.id
_entity.type
_entity.pdbx_description
1 polymer ?
#
loop_
_entity_poly.entity_id
_entity_poly.type
_entity_poly.pdbx_seq_one_letter_code
_entity_poly.pdbx_strand_id
1 'polypeptide(L)'
;MKTLEEILSLEEDVDKYVKNLCLEFYDLVEANKLEEVKEFLKDYPVPEIFFEKCYTPYWDSENKRAIIDPVIALACAGLAYDKSKSFEMMEYFENLGLKADEVCFGYNALNRYIDRDGKNKEVIEYFFKKGCTFETYNEEGGSTPLHEWILCGEEVKYLEEALKLGANPNMRAIKTESEFSFTNAGETLFA
;
A
#
# COMPACT_ATOMS: atom_id res chain seq x y z
N MET A 1 -0.45 21.03 -14.14
CA MET A 1 -1.49 20.27 -13.42
C MET A 1 -2.22 21.18 -12.44
N LYS A 2 -3.31 20.74 -11.80
CA LYS A 2 -3.88 21.44 -10.64
C LYS A 2 -2.95 21.28 -9.44
N THR A 3 -2.85 22.29 -8.58
CA THR A 3 -2.12 22.19 -7.30
C THR A 3 -2.85 21.29 -6.30
N LEU A 4 -2.17 20.83 -5.24
CA LEU A 4 -2.84 20.06 -4.18
C LEU A 4 -3.97 20.85 -3.52
N GLU A 5 -3.75 22.14 -3.25
CA GLU A 5 -4.77 23.03 -2.67
C GLU A 5 -6.00 23.15 -3.58
N GLU A 6 -5.79 23.30 -4.89
CA GLU A 6 -6.87 23.34 -5.86
C GLU A 6 -7.66 22.02 -5.90
N ILE A 7 -6.98 20.86 -5.80
CA ILE A 7 -7.62 19.54 -5.80
C ILE A 7 -8.46 19.34 -4.54
N LEU A 8 -7.89 19.64 -3.36
CA LEU A 8 -8.54 19.44 -2.06
C LEU A 8 -9.74 20.39 -1.84
N SER A 9 -9.82 21.48 -2.60
CA SER A 9 -10.96 22.41 -2.58
C SER A 9 -12.15 22.01 -3.47
N LEU A 10 -12.06 20.90 -4.21
CA LEU A 10 -13.13 20.43 -5.11
C LEU A 10 -14.22 19.67 -4.33
N GLU A 11 -15.29 20.37 -3.93
CA GLU A 11 -16.34 19.80 -3.08
C GLU A 11 -17.01 18.53 -3.66
N GLU A 12 -17.32 18.47 -4.96
CA GLU A 12 -18.07 17.34 -5.56
C GLU A 12 -17.20 16.34 -6.33
N ASP A 13 -15.92 16.63 -6.56
CA ASP A 13 -15.06 15.88 -7.49
C ASP A 13 -13.70 15.45 -6.90
N VAL A 14 -13.36 15.84 -5.66
CA VAL A 14 -12.04 15.58 -5.07
C VAL A 14 -11.64 14.10 -5.15
N ASP A 15 -12.53 13.16 -4.82
CA ASP A 15 -12.22 11.72 -4.84
C ASP A 15 -11.85 11.23 -6.24
N LYS A 16 -12.56 11.73 -7.26
CA LYS A 16 -12.33 11.36 -8.65
C LYS A 16 -10.99 11.90 -9.13
N TYR A 17 -10.66 13.14 -8.79
CA TYR A 17 -9.36 13.74 -9.13
C TYR A 17 -8.22 13.04 -8.41
N VAL A 18 -8.33 12.83 -7.10
CA VAL A 18 -7.33 12.12 -6.29
C VAL A 18 -7.12 10.71 -6.85
N LYS A 19 -8.19 9.96 -7.13
CA LYS A 19 -8.09 8.64 -7.74
C LYS A 19 -7.33 8.67 -9.07
N ASN A 20 -7.67 9.59 -9.97
CA ASN A 20 -7.00 9.69 -11.27
C ASN A 20 -5.53 10.08 -11.13
N LEU A 21 -5.22 11.00 -10.20
CA LEU A 21 -3.85 11.41 -9.89
C LEU A 21 -3.01 10.23 -9.39
N CYS A 22 -3.57 9.43 -8.48
CA CYS A 22 -2.88 8.25 -7.95
C CYS A 22 -2.67 7.19 -9.04
N LEU A 23 -3.67 6.94 -9.89
CA LEU A 23 -3.53 6.01 -11.01
C LEU A 23 -2.47 6.45 -12.01
N GLU A 24 -2.45 7.74 -12.39
CA GLU A 24 -1.42 8.31 -13.25
C GLU A 24 -0.04 8.10 -12.65
N PHE A 25 0.13 8.40 -11.37
CA PHE A 25 1.39 8.18 -10.67
C PHE A 25 1.81 6.71 -10.67
N TYR A 26 0.93 5.79 -10.28
CA TYR A 26 1.25 4.37 -10.22
C TYR A 26 1.57 3.79 -11.61
N ASP A 27 0.90 4.25 -12.66
CA ASP A 27 1.21 3.86 -14.04
C ASP A 27 2.63 4.26 -14.45
N LEU A 28 3.08 5.47 -14.09
CA LEU A 28 4.46 5.92 -14.32
C LEU A 28 5.47 5.05 -13.59
N VAL A 29 5.17 4.71 -12.33
CA VAL A 29 6.02 3.86 -11.49
C VAL A 29 6.13 2.46 -12.06
N GLU A 30 5.00 1.79 -12.31
CA GLU A 30 4.96 0.42 -12.84
C GLU A 30 5.56 0.32 -14.25
N ALA A 31 5.48 1.39 -15.05
CA ALA A 31 6.16 1.50 -16.34
C ALA A 31 7.67 1.76 -16.22
N ASN A 32 8.22 1.84 -15.00
CA ASN A 32 9.62 2.12 -14.70
C ASN A 32 10.12 3.45 -15.30
N LYS A 33 9.27 4.48 -15.29
CA LYS A 33 9.59 5.79 -15.88
C LYS A 33 10.11 6.78 -14.84
N LEU A 34 11.31 6.49 -14.31
CA LEU A 34 11.87 7.23 -13.18
C LEU A 34 11.96 8.74 -13.40
N GLU A 35 12.36 9.20 -14.58
CA GLU A 35 12.46 10.64 -14.87
C GLU A 35 11.08 11.33 -14.93
N GLU A 36 10.05 10.62 -15.41
CA GLU A 36 8.67 11.13 -15.42
C GLU A 36 8.09 11.16 -14.00
N VAL A 37 8.42 10.17 -13.15
CA VAL A 37 8.08 10.18 -11.71
C VAL A 37 8.74 11.37 -10.99
N LYS A 38 10.02 11.64 -11.27
CA LYS A 38 10.72 12.80 -10.71
C LYS A 38 10.09 14.11 -11.16
N GLU A 39 9.70 14.22 -12.43
CA GLU A 39 9.02 15.40 -12.96
C GLU A 39 7.66 15.60 -12.31
N PHE A 40 6.85 14.54 -12.20
CA PHE A 40 5.55 14.56 -11.54
C PHE A 40 5.65 15.11 -10.10
N LEU A 41 6.65 14.65 -9.33
CA LEU A 41 6.86 15.07 -7.95
C LEU A 41 7.41 16.50 -7.80
N LYS A 42 7.75 17.21 -8.88
CA LYS A 42 8.08 18.65 -8.79
C LYS A 42 6.85 19.51 -8.54
N ASP A 43 5.72 19.11 -9.12
CA ASP A 43 4.44 19.81 -8.96
C ASP A 43 3.75 19.45 -7.64
N TYR A 44 4.19 18.35 -7.00
CA TYR A 44 3.60 17.81 -5.79
C TYR A 44 4.66 17.55 -4.71
N PRO A 45 4.77 18.43 -3.69
CA PRO A 45 5.68 18.26 -2.57
C PRO A 45 5.58 16.88 -1.92
N VAL A 46 6.76 16.26 -1.67
CA VAL A 46 6.88 14.90 -1.13
C VAL A 46 6.19 14.74 0.23
N PRO A 47 6.37 15.65 1.22
CA PRO A 47 5.67 15.51 2.49
C PRO A 47 4.15 15.46 2.34
N GLU A 48 3.60 16.36 1.54
CA GLU A 48 2.17 16.55 1.37
C GLU A 48 1.52 15.39 0.63
N ILE A 49 2.20 14.84 -0.39
CA ILE A 49 1.61 13.77 -1.21
C ILE A 49 1.73 12.38 -0.57
N PHE A 50 2.81 12.10 0.19
CA PHE A 50 3.07 10.77 0.77
C PHE A 50 2.84 10.65 2.28
N PHE A 51 3.00 11.74 3.04
CA PHE A 51 3.04 11.65 4.52
C PHE A 51 1.92 12.43 5.20
N GLU A 52 1.54 13.59 4.67
CA GLU A 52 0.47 14.39 5.28
C GLU A 52 -0.90 13.80 4.99
N LYS A 53 -1.66 13.55 6.06
CA LYS A 53 -3.05 13.11 6.00
C LYS A 53 -3.95 14.30 5.68
N CYS A 54 -4.01 14.68 4.40
CA CYS A 54 -4.70 15.89 3.94
C CYS A 54 -6.03 15.64 3.20
N TYR A 55 -6.34 14.38 2.85
CA TYR A 55 -7.52 14.00 2.07
C TYR A 55 -8.44 13.07 2.87
N THR A 56 -9.75 13.30 2.84
CA THR A 56 -10.76 12.42 3.45
C THR A 56 -11.58 11.80 2.33
N PRO A 57 -11.46 10.49 2.06
CA PRO A 57 -12.26 9.84 1.02
C PRO A 57 -13.73 9.71 1.42
N TYR A 58 -14.66 9.73 0.45
CA TYR A 58 -16.10 9.61 0.74
C TYR A 58 -16.51 8.35 1.52
N TRP A 59 -15.74 7.28 1.41
CA TRP A 59 -16.03 5.97 2.01
C TRP A 59 -15.43 5.81 3.40
N ASP A 60 -14.62 6.78 3.85
CA ASP A 60 -14.00 6.80 5.18
C ASP A 60 -13.90 8.26 5.62
N SER A 61 -15.04 8.75 6.14
CA SER A 61 -15.23 10.13 6.56
C SER A 61 -14.51 10.48 7.86
N GLU A 62 -13.99 9.49 8.57
CA GLU A 62 -13.39 9.67 9.89
C GLU A 62 -11.87 9.80 9.81
N ASN A 63 -11.23 9.16 8.82
CA ASN A 63 -9.78 9.13 8.72
C ASN A 63 -9.27 9.92 7.51
N LYS A 64 -8.39 10.87 7.81
CA LYS A 64 -7.60 11.54 6.77
C LYS A 64 -6.49 10.62 6.27
N ARG A 65 -6.15 10.75 5.00
CA ARG A 65 -5.20 9.92 4.27
C ARG A 65 -4.19 10.78 3.53
N ALA A 66 -3.00 10.21 3.33
CA ALA A 66 -2.10 10.70 2.30
C ALA A 66 -2.75 10.52 0.93
N ILE A 67 -2.38 11.36 -0.03
CA ILE A 67 -2.93 11.30 -1.38
C ILE A 67 -2.42 10.03 -2.08
N ILE A 68 -1.10 9.84 -2.08
CA ILE A 68 -0.47 8.62 -2.56
C ILE A 68 -0.14 7.75 -1.35
N ASP A 69 -0.55 6.50 -1.41
CA ASP A 69 -0.20 5.51 -0.39
C ASP A 69 1.27 5.09 -0.60
N PRO A 70 2.16 5.33 0.39
CA PRO A 70 3.58 5.08 0.24
C PRO A 70 3.93 3.60 0.09
N VAL A 71 3.18 2.69 0.73
CA VAL A 71 3.43 1.25 0.62
C VAL A 71 2.96 0.71 -0.73
N ILE A 72 1.91 1.31 -1.32
CA ILE A 72 1.51 1.02 -2.69
C ILE A 72 2.56 1.52 -3.70
N ALA A 73 3.09 2.74 -3.52
CA ALA A 73 4.13 3.27 -4.39
C ALA A 73 5.37 2.35 -4.43
N LEU A 74 5.82 1.86 -3.27
CA LEU A 74 6.92 0.89 -3.19
C LEU A 74 6.55 -0.47 -3.82
N ALA A 75 5.34 -0.96 -3.63
CA ALA A 75 4.89 -2.20 -4.28
C ALA A 75 4.86 -2.07 -5.81
N CYS A 76 4.35 -0.98 -6.35
CA CYS A 76 4.38 -0.67 -7.79
C CYS A 76 5.83 -0.59 -8.32
N ALA A 77 6.75 0.00 -7.55
CA ALA A 77 8.18 0.01 -7.90
C ALA A 77 8.78 -1.41 -7.88
N GLY A 78 8.32 -2.28 -6.98
CA GLY A 78 8.61 -3.71 -7.00
C GLY A 78 8.16 -4.40 -8.29
N LEU A 79 6.97 -4.10 -8.80
CA LEU A 79 6.49 -4.65 -10.08
C LEU A 79 7.32 -4.13 -11.28
N ALA A 80 7.76 -2.87 -11.20
CA ALA A 80 8.61 -2.26 -12.22
C ALA A 80 9.96 -3.00 -12.37
N TYR A 81 10.46 -3.64 -11.30
CA TYR A 81 11.68 -4.46 -11.34
C TYR A 81 11.59 -5.57 -12.38
N ASP A 82 10.43 -6.17 -12.63
CA ASP A 82 10.35 -7.24 -13.62
C ASP A 82 10.67 -6.80 -15.04
N LYS A 83 10.47 -5.50 -15.34
CA LYS A 83 10.79 -4.87 -16.61
C LYS A 83 12.23 -4.36 -16.66
N SER A 84 12.71 -3.77 -15.57
CA SER A 84 13.99 -3.05 -15.53
C SER A 84 15.16 -3.86 -14.97
N LYS A 85 14.88 -4.87 -14.14
CA LYS A 85 15.82 -5.60 -13.30
C LYS A 85 16.71 -4.68 -12.47
N SER A 86 16.12 -3.57 -12.01
CA SER A 86 16.78 -2.52 -11.22
C SER A 86 15.94 -2.12 -10.02
N PHE A 87 16.60 -1.95 -8.87
CA PHE A 87 15.97 -1.44 -7.64
C PHE A 87 15.89 0.09 -7.59
N GLU A 88 16.38 0.80 -8.61
CA GLU A 88 16.56 2.25 -8.60
C GLU A 88 15.26 3.03 -8.28
N MET A 89 14.11 2.58 -8.76
CA MET A 89 12.81 3.22 -8.43
C MET A 89 12.46 3.06 -6.94
N MET A 90 12.69 1.88 -6.36
CA MET A 90 12.47 1.64 -4.93
C MET A 90 13.46 2.44 -4.09
N GLU A 91 14.74 2.43 -4.46
CA GLU A 91 15.79 3.21 -3.79
C GLU A 91 15.52 4.72 -3.87
N TYR A 92 14.98 5.21 -4.99
CA TYR A 92 14.55 6.59 -5.13
C TYR A 92 13.46 6.93 -4.11
N PHE A 93 12.41 6.11 -3.99
CA PHE A 93 11.36 6.33 -3.00
C PHE A 93 11.85 6.25 -1.56
N GLU A 94 12.75 5.31 -1.26
CA GLU A 94 13.37 5.24 0.06
C GLU A 94 14.21 6.49 0.38
N ASN A 95 14.91 7.05 -0.61
CA ASN A 95 15.63 8.31 -0.47
C ASN A 95 14.70 9.51 -0.24
N LEU A 96 13.44 9.43 -0.68
CA LEU A 96 12.39 10.39 -0.33
C LEU A 96 11.80 10.17 1.07
N GLY A 97 12.20 9.10 1.75
CA GLY A 97 11.79 8.79 3.13
C GLY A 97 10.72 7.72 3.26
N LEU A 98 10.24 7.12 2.16
CA LEU A 98 9.29 6.01 2.22
C LEU A 98 9.97 4.77 2.83
N LYS A 99 9.21 4.02 3.63
CA LYS A 99 9.72 2.82 4.30
C LYS A 99 8.91 1.60 3.87
N ALA A 100 9.60 0.56 3.45
CA ALA A 100 8.92 -0.64 2.96
C ALA A 100 8.16 -1.39 4.06
N ASP A 101 8.66 -1.35 5.29
CA ASP A 101 8.07 -2.00 6.47
C ASP A 101 7.01 -1.15 7.19
N GLU A 102 6.80 0.10 6.75
CA GLU A 102 5.68 0.90 7.22
C GLU A 102 4.37 0.20 6.92
N VAL A 103 3.39 0.32 7.83
CA VAL A 103 2.10 -0.34 7.71
C VAL A 103 1.04 0.71 7.45
N CYS A 104 0.41 0.64 6.27
CA CYS A 104 -0.76 1.44 5.93
C CYS A 104 -1.96 0.51 5.75
N PHE A 105 -3.01 0.72 6.55
CA PHE A 105 -4.23 -0.10 6.54
C PHE A 105 -3.98 -1.60 6.74
N GLY A 106 -2.98 -1.94 7.55
CA GLY A 106 -2.59 -3.32 7.81
C GLY A 106 -1.72 -3.97 6.73
N TYR A 107 -1.26 -3.21 5.73
CA TYR A 107 -0.35 -3.71 4.70
C TYR A 107 0.96 -2.94 4.73
N ASN A 108 2.06 -3.67 4.58
CA ASN A 108 3.35 -3.09 4.19
C ASN A 108 3.60 -3.30 2.69
N ALA A 109 4.76 -2.87 2.20
CA ALA A 109 5.08 -2.93 0.77
C ALA A 109 5.12 -4.36 0.22
N LEU A 110 5.54 -5.36 1.03
CA LEU A 110 5.53 -6.77 0.62
C LEU A 110 4.10 -7.24 0.38
N ASN A 111 3.21 -6.99 1.33
CA ASN A 111 1.83 -7.45 1.25
C ASN A 111 1.15 -6.81 0.02
N ARG A 112 1.32 -5.50 -0.18
CA ARG A 112 0.83 -4.79 -1.37
C ARG A 112 1.43 -5.28 -2.68
N TYR A 113 2.68 -5.72 -2.67
CA TYR A 113 3.33 -6.30 -3.84
C TYR A 113 2.68 -7.64 -4.22
N ILE A 114 2.42 -8.50 -3.23
CA ILE A 114 1.70 -9.76 -3.44
C ILE A 114 0.25 -9.51 -3.91
N ASP A 115 -0.47 -8.56 -3.31
CA ASP A 115 -1.84 -8.13 -3.70
C ASP A 115 -1.95 -7.73 -5.18
N ARG A 116 -0.81 -7.38 -5.78
CA ARG A 116 -0.69 -6.93 -7.16
C ARG A 116 0.01 -7.95 -8.06
N ASP A 117 -0.09 -9.24 -7.71
CA ASP A 117 0.49 -10.36 -8.45
C ASP A 117 2.03 -10.39 -8.51
N GLY A 118 2.70 -9.63 -7.64
CA GLY A 118 4.14 -9.65 -7.50
C GLY A 118 4.66 -11.01 -7.02
N LYS A 119 5.62 -11.59 -7.76
CA LYS A 119 6.19 -12.93 -7.46
C LYS A 119 7.70 -13.00 -7.68
N ASN A 120 8.33 -11.88 -8.00
CA ASN A 120 9.76 -11.85 -8.26
C ASN A 120 10.53 -12.12 -6.96
N LYS A 121 11.36 -13.16 -6.97
CA LYS A 121 12.10 -13.60 -5.78
C LYS A 121 13.04 -12.52 -5.27
N GLU A 122 13.75 -11.83 -6.16
CA GLU A 122 14.70 -10.78 -5.77
C GLU A 122 13.99 -9.60 -5.11
N VAL A 123 12.79 -9.23 -5.58
CA VAL A 123 11.95 -8.18 -4.98
C VAL A 123 11.41 -8.61 -3.61
N ILE A 124 10.96 -9.86 -3.48
CA ILE A 124 10.50 -10.42 -2.20
C ILE A 124 11.63 -10.43 -1.17
N GLU A 125 12.81 -10.90 -1.55
CA GLU A 125 14.00 -10.89 -0.69
C GLU A 125 14.42 -9.46 -0.31
N TYR A 126 14.28 -8.51 -1.24
CA TYR A 126 14.50 -7.09 -0.97
C TYR A 126 13.57 -6.59 0.13
N PHE A 127 12.26 -6.84 0.01
CA PHE A 127 11.29 -6.39 1.02
C PHE A 127 11.51 -7.06 2.38
N PHE A 128 11.83 -8.35 2.43
CA PHE A 128 12.21 -9.00 3.70
C PHE A 128 13.44 -8.35 4.34
N LYS A 129 14.47 -8.03 3.54
CA LYS A 129 15.67 -7.33 4.03
C LYS A 129 15.35 -5.94 4.58
N LYS A 130 14.28 -5.31 4.11
CA LYS A 130 13.79 -4.01 4.59
C LYS A 130 12.89 -4.10 5.82
N GLY A 131 12.61 -5.30 6.32
CA GLY A 131 11.83 -5.52 7.54
C GLY A 131 10.35 -5.84 7.28
N CYS A 132 9.92 -5.98 6.03
CA CYS A 132 8.55 -6.38 5.74
C CYS A 132 8.23 -7.78 6.30
N THR A 133 6.99 -7.96 6.73
CA THR A 133 6.47 -9.17 7.36
C THR A 133 4.99 -9.34 7.02
N PHE A 134 4.45 -10.55 7.03
CA PHE A 134 3.00 -10.77 6.86
C PHE A 134 2.22 -10.46 8.15
N GLU A 135 2.95 -10.43 9.27
CA GLU A 135 2.50 -10.33 10.65
C GLU A 135 2.15 -8.89 11.04
N THR A 136 1.30 -8.28 10.22
CA THR A 136 0.84 -6.90 10.35
C THR A 136 -0.64 -6.88 10.70
N TYR A 137 -1.10 -5.77 11.27
CA TYR A 137 -2.48 -5.57 11.69
C TYR A 137 -3.04 -4.30 11.08
N ASN A 138 -4.27 -4.37 10.58
CA ASN A 138 -5.06 -3.17 10.30
C ASN A 138 -5.39 -2.51 11.64
N GLU A 139 -4.97 -1.25 11.82
CA GLU A 139 -5.18 -0.50 13.06
C GLU A 139 -6.66 -0.24 13.37
N GLU A 140 -7.50 -0.19 12.34
CA GLU A 140 -8.95 0.05 12.47
C GLU A 140 -9.69 -1.26 12.74
N GLY A 141 -9.46 -2.29 11.93
CA GLY A 141 -10.22 -3.54 11.98
C GLY A 141 -9.59 -4.64 12.85
N GLY A 142 -8.27 -4.57 13.08
CA GLY A 142 -7.49 -5.60 13.79
C GLY A 142 -7.25 -6.88 13.00
N SER A 143 -7.67 -6.93 11.73
CA SER A 143 -7.39 -8.01 10.79
C SER A 143 -5.92 -8.03 10.37
N THR A 144 -5.44 -9.19 9.95
CA THR A 144 -4.14 -9.30 9.24
C THR A 144 -4.38 -9.34 7.74
N PRO A 145 -3.36 -9.10 6.88
CA PRO A 145 -3.50 -9.28 5.43
C PRO A 145 -4.12 -10.62 5.02
N LEU A 146 -3.75 -11.70 5.71
CA LEU A 146 -4.27 -13.04 5.42
C LEU A 146 -5.79 -13.14 5.72
N HIS A 147 -6.31 -12.44 6.72
CA HIS A 147 -7.75 -12.41 6.99
C HIS A 147 -8.50 -11.71 5.86
N GLU A 148 -7.96 -10.58 5.38
CA GLU A 148 -8.55 -9.79 4.29
C GLU A 148 -8.57 -10.57 2.97
N TRP A 149 -7.46 -11.23 2.60
CA TRP A 149 -7.38 -12.06 1.39
C TRP A 149 -8.39 -13.22 1.38
N ILE A 150 -8.71 -13.76 2.56
CA ILE A 150 -9.76 -14.79 2.68
C ILE A 150 -11.14 -14.18 2.47
N LEU A 151 -11.44 -13.04 3.11
CA LEU A 151 -12.75 -12.38 2.99
C LEU A 151 -13.08 -11.97 1.55
N CYS A 152 -12.08 -11.51 0.79
CA CYS A 152 -12.27 -11.05 -0.58
C CYS A 152 -12.51 -12.20 -1.60
N GLY A 153 -12.39 -13.47 -1.20
CA GLY A 153 -12.90 -14.65 -1.93
C GLY A 153 -12.19 -15.04 -3.23
N GLU A 154 -11.60 -14.09 -3.96
CA GLU A 154 -10.89 -14.31 -5.25
C GLU A 154 -9.35 -14.42 -5.10
N GLU A 155 -8.83 -14.33 -3.88
CA GLU A 155 -7.41 -14.09 -3.59
C GLU A 155 -6.66 -15.30 -3.00
N VAL A 156 -7.17 -16.52 -3.22
CA VAL A 156 -6.52 -17.78 -2.79
C VAL A 156 -5.05 -17.85 -3.23
N LYS A 157 -4.73 -17.28 -4.40
CA LYS A 157 -3.36 -17.21 -4.93
C LYS A 157 -2.40 -16.39 -4.04
N TYR A 158 -2.87 -15.30 -3.42
CA TYR A 158 -2.04 -14.45 -2.56
C TYR A 158 -1.79 -15.12 -1.22
N LEU A 159 -2.84 -15.74 -0.67
CA LEU A 159 -2.74 -16.58 0.52
C LEU A 159 -1.74 -17.73 0.31
N GLU A 160 -1.88 -18.48 -0.79
CA GLU A 160 -0.96 -19.57 -1.12
C GLU A 160 0.49 -19.09 -1.23
N GLU A 161 0.71 -17.94 -1.86
CA GLU A 161 2.06 -17.39 -2.02
C GLU A 161 2.64 -16.93 -0.68
N ALA A 162 1.87 -16.21 0.12
CA ALA A 162 2.30 -15.78 1.44
C ALA A 162 2.62 -16.96 2.36
N LEU A 163 1.82 -18.03 2.32
CA LEU A 163 2.10 -19.25 3.08
C LEU A 163 3.40 -19.94 2.65
N LYS A 164 3.72 -19.98 1.34
CA LYS A 164 5.02 -20.49 0.86
C LYS A 164 6.18 -19.63 1.34
N LEU A 165 5.95 -18.33 1.47
CA LEU A 165 6.91 -17.34 1.97
C LEU A 165 7.01 -17.30 3.50
N GLY A 166 6.24 -18.13 4.21
CA GLY A 166 6.35 -18.31 5.66
C GLY A 166 5.36 -17.51 6.50
N ALA A 167 4.33 -16.91 5.89
CA ALA A 167 3.27 -16.23 6.64
C ALA A 167 2.62 -17.16 7.67
N ASN A 168 2.37 -16.66 8.88
CA ASN A 168 1.75 -17.46 9.94
C ASN A 168 0.22 -17.54 9.79
N PRO A 169 -0.38 -18.70 9.44
CA PRO A 169 -1.82 -18.81 9.29
C PRO A 169 -2.59 -18.83 10.61
N ASN A 170 -1.88 -18.94 11.74
CA ASN A 170 -2.49 -19.01 13.06
C ASN A 170 -2.53 -17.64 13.75
N MET A 171 -2.11 -16.56 13.07
CA MET A 171 -2.34 -15.23 13.60
C MET A 171 -3.83 -15.00 13.79
N ARG A 172 -4.17 -14.44 14.95
CA ARG A 172 -5.54 -14.09 15.30
C ARG A 172 -5.76 -12.61 15.02
N ALA A 173 -6.94 -12.26 14.54
CA ALA A 173 -7.38 -10.87 14.53
C ALA A 173 -7.36 -10.32 15.96
N ILE A 174 -6.96 -9.06 16.11
CA ILE A 174 -6.94 -8.36 17.40
C ILE A 174 -8.18 -7.49 17.54
N LYS A 175 -8.62 -7.26 18.77
CA LYS A 175 -9.67 -6.27 19.04
C LYS A 175 -9.05 -4.88 19.03
N THR A 176 -9.63 -3.97 18.27
CA THR A 176 -9.26 -2.55 18.26
C THR A 176 -10.30 -1.73 19.03
N GLU A 177 -10.03 -0.45 19.27
CA GLU A 177 -10.98 0.47 19.90
C GLU A 177 -12.09 0.94 18.94
N SER A 178 -11.94 0.65 17.64
CA SER A 178 -12.92 0.99 16.60
C SER A 178 -14.22 0.20 16.76
N GLU A 179 -15.36 0.84 16.50
CA GLU A 179 -16.65 0.14 16.41
C GLU A 179 -16.70 -0.85 15.24
N PHE A 180 -15.83 -0.65 14.24
CA PHE A 180 -15.60 -1.56 13.12
C PHE A 180 -14.55 -2.63 13.41
N SER A 181 -14.07 -2.74 14.68
CA SER A 181 -13.21 -3.85 15.08
C SER A 181 -13.88 -5.17 14.66
N PHE A 182 -13.13 -6.05 14.01
CA PHE A 182 -13.64 -7.31 13.50
C PHE A 182 -14.44 -8.03 14.60
N THR A 183 -15.71 -8.38 14.31
CA THR A 183 -16.59 -9.07 15.27
C THR A 183 -16.03 -10.41 15.75
N ASN A 184 -15.00 -10.91 15.06
CA ASN A 184 -14.34 -12.19 15.26
C ASN A 184 -12.94 -12.05 15.89
N ALA A 185 -12.67 -10.95 16.59
CA ALA A 185 -11.42 -10.78 17.33
C ALA A 185 -11.09 -12.03 18.18
N GLY A 186 -9.90 -12.60 17.96
CA GLY A 186 -9.46 -13.84 18.60
C GLY A 186 -9.67 -15.13 17.81
N GLU A 187 -10.34 -15.10 16.65
CA GLU A 187 -10.44 -16.23 15.72
C GLU A 187 -9.17 -16.38 14.86
N THR A 188 -8.88 -17.60 14.44
CA THR A 188 -7.78 -17.92 13.49
C THR A 188 -8.36 -18.11 12.08
N LEU A 189 -7.51 -18.13 11.05
CA LEU A 189 -7.95 -18.34 9.65
C LEU A 189 -8.76 -19.63 9.40
N PHE A 190 -8.70 -20.63 10.29
CA PHE A 190 -9.36 -21.93 10.15
C PHE A 190 -10.46 -22.23 11.19
N ALA A 191 -10.85 -21.25 12.02
CA ALA A 191 -11.80 -21.45 13.13
C ALA A 191 -13.21 -20.95 12.77
#